data_AF-A0A7Y6UDB1-F1
#
_entry.id   AF-A0A7Y6UDB1-F1
#
_cell.length_a   1.000
_cell.length_b   1.000
_cell.length_c   1.000
_cell.angle_alpha   90.00
_cell.angle_beta   90.00
_cell.angle_gamma   90.00
#
_symmetry.space_group_name_H-M   'P 1'
#
loop_
_entity.id
_entity.type
_entity.pdbx_description
1 polymer ?
#
loop_
_entity_poly.entity_id
_entity_poly.type
_entity_poly.pdbx_seq_one_letter_code
_entity_poly.pdbx_strand_id
1 'polypeptide(L)'
;MGEERPVEPFSDLHVEEGHVRATLLHDPTVEGLDVGLYLDGSGSMKDEYEYKAEETQRRTLWQWLTGQPKPSPKAPTNEVEPQARWILQYLASKDRNGVLRVAYWACGGTGKSIETLGELAGTEVDKYRFAGPSSPGQYTYLAPAIDDYVRYLRSQIPNGARRGLAVFITDGALHDADQVLAATAEIARAVKRGQLPRMNFVLVGVGDGIDEAQLERIAHAEYDGVGHIWCHRTAKEIKNVAEIVAVLVDETMTVAAGGTIYDDKGKIVKEYEGRLPAVLEFEVHEGCKSFTLEVSGQRFTQPLPEDDDHHDEGH
;
A
#
# COMPACT_ATOMS: atom_id res chain seq x y z
N MET A 1 20.93 -4.58 -12.50
CA MET A 1 19.77 -4.54 -11.57
C MET A 1 20.07 -3.62 -10.39
N GLY A 2 20.24 -2.33 -10.71
CA GLY A 2 20.26 -1.27 -9.70
C GLY A 2 18.83 -1.08 -9.19
N GLU A 3 18.65 -1.18 -7.88
CA GLU A 3 17.36 -1.08 -7.22
C GLU A 3 16.76 0.33 -7.42
N GLU A 4 15.54 0.42 -7.96
CA GLU A 4 14.68 1.62 -7.99
C GLU A 4 14.20 2.03 -6.57
N ARG A 5 15.01 1.80 -5.53
CA ARG A 5 14.54 1.89 -4.15
C ARG A 5 14.61 3.32 -3.63
N PRO A 6 13.46 3.93 -3.29
CA PRO A 6 13.45 5.19 -2.62
C PRO A 6 14.04 5.05 -1.21
N VAL A 7 14.81 6.05 -0.80
CA VAL A 7 15.39 6.22 0.53
C VAL A 7 14.58 7.30 1.24
N GLU A 8 14.36 7.16 2.55
CA GLU A 8 13.65 8.19 3.31
C GLU A 8 14.27 9.59 3.08
N PRO A 9 13.45 10.62 2.82
CA PRO A 9 12.01 10.70 3.00
C PRO A 9 11.24 10.45 1.69
N PHE A 10 11.83 9.81 0.68
CA PHE A 10 11.12 9.47 -0.54
C PHE A 10 10.37 8.14 -0.36
N SER A 11 9.18 8.06 -0.95
CA SER A 11 8.30 6.89 -0.92
C SER A 11 8.15 6.22 -2.29
N ASP A 12 8.51 6.93 -3.35
CA ASP A 12 8.45 6.47 -4.73
C ASP A 12 9.42 7.29 -5.58
N LEU A 13 10.01 6.66 -6.59
CA LEU A 13 10.97 7.28 -7.50
C LEU A 13 10.78 6.71 -8.91
N HIS A 14 10.42 7.57 -9.85
CA HIS A 14 10.35 7.23 -11.27
C HIS A 14 11.36 8.09 -12.03
N VAL A 15 12.14 7.45 -12.90
CA VAL A 15 13.16 8.13 -13.72
C VAL A 15 13.01 7.68 -15.17
N GLU A 16 12.75 8.63 -16.06
CA GLU A 16 12.60 8.38 -17.50
C GLU A 16 13.40 9.43 -18.28
N GLU A 17 14.41 9.01 -19.05
CA GLU A 17 15.23 9.89 -19.92
C GLU A 17 15.79 11.14 -19.21
N GLY A 18 16.23 11.01 -17.95
CA GLY A 18 16.75 12.14 -17.15
C GLY A 18 15.68 13.05 -16.54
N HIS A 19 14.40 12.76 -16.78
CA HIS A 19 13.28 13.32 -16.03
C HIS A 19 13.05 12.51 -14.75
N VAL A 20 13.07 13.18 -13.60
CA VAL A 20 12.89 12.55 -12.29
C VAL A 20 11.55 12.99 -11.70
N ARG A 21 10.73 12.02 -11.34
CA ARG A 21 9.52 12.19 -10.54
C ARG A 21 9.68 11.46 -9.21
N ALA A 22 9.88 12.23 -8.13
CA ALA A 22 10.08 11.71 -6.79
C ALA A 22 8.93 12.08 -5.85
N THR A 23 8.39 11.11 -5.12
CA THR A 23 7.27 11.34 -4.19
C THR A 23 7.76 11.30 -2.75
N LEU A 24 7.52 12.36 -1.98
CA LEU A 24 7.88 12.44 -0.57
C LEU A 24 6.94 11.60 0.30
N LEU A 25 7.52 10.70 1.07
CA LEU A 25 6.90 10.03 2.21
C LEU A 25 6.46 11.10 3.21
N HIS A 26 5.18 11.32 3.25
CA HIS A 26 4.54 12.07 4.31
C HIS A 26 3.29 11.31 4.72
N ASP A 27 2.78 11.68 5.88
CA ASP A 27 1.62 11.06 6.48
C ASP A 27 0.39 11.94 6.21
N PRO A 28 -0.27 11.85 5.03
CA PRO A 28 -1.31 12.78 4.66
C PRO A 28 -2.53 12.66 5.56
N THR A 29 -3.20 13.79 5.76
CA THR A 29 -4.58 13.83 6.26
C THR A 29 -5.44 14.37 5.14
N VAL A 30 -6.41 13.56 4.72
CA VAL A 30 -7.26 13.86 3.57
C VAL A 30 -8.70 14.01 4.04
N GLU A 31 -9.28 15.19 3.83
CA GLU A 31 -10.66 15.47 4.24
C GLU A 31 -11.64 14.54 3.52
N GLY A 32 -12.55 13.93 4.28
CA GLY A 32 -13.59 13.04 3.75
C GLY A 32 -13.04 11.76 3.13
N LEU A 33 -11.85 11.30 3.50
CA LEU A 33 -11.32 10.01 3.11
C LEU A 33 -12.15 8.88 3.73
N ASP A 34 -12.60 7.94 2.91
CA ASP A 34 -13.30 6.74 3.36
C ASP A 34 -12.46 5.50 3.01
N VAL A 35 -12.15 4.64 3.98
CA VAL A 35 -11.14 3.59 3.84
C VAL A 35 -11.74 2.18 3.92
N GLY A 36 -11.32 1.30 3.01
CA GLY A 36 -11.61 -0.13 3.04
C GLY A 36 -10.34 -0.97 3.21
N LEU A 37 -10.44 -2.05 3.99
CA LEU A 37 -9.42 -3.08 4.15
C LEU A 37 -9.97 -4.45 3.72
N TYR A 38 -9.35 -5.01 2.69
CA TYR A 38 -9.76 -6.27 2.07
C TYR A 38 -8.65 -7.30 2.26
N LEU A 39 -8.98 -8.41 2.92
CA LEU A 39 -8.05 -9.49 3.23
C LEU A 39 -8.28 -10.66 2.27
N ASP A 40 -7.23 -11.15 1.61
CA ASP A 40 -7.36 -12.27 0.67
C ASP A 40 -7.84 -13.53 1.39
N GLY A 41 -9.00 -14.02 0.97
CA GLY A 41 -9.66 -15.22 1.49
C GLY A 41 -9.58 -16.40 0.53
N SER A 42 -8.65 -16.38 -0.42
CA SER A 42 -8.36 -17.53 -1.25
C SER A 42 -7.77 -18.69 -0.44
N GLY A 43 -7.86 -19.90 -1.00
CA GLY A 43 -7.34 -21.11 -0.37
C GLY A 43 -5.82 -21.17 -0.29
N SER A 44 -5.09 -20.35 -1.07
CA SER A 44 -3.64 -20.25 -0.96
C SER A 44 -3.21 -19.56 0.34
N MET A 45 -4.04 -18.67 0.87
CA MET A 45 -3.82 -17.96 2.15
C MET A 45 -4.21 -18.77 3.41
N LYS A 46 -4.62 -20.04 3.24
CA LYS A 46 -5.23 -20.81 4.34
C LYS A 46 -4.25 -21.01 5.50
N ASP A 47 -2.99 -21.32 5.21
CA ASP A 47 -1.98 -21.66 6.20
C ASP A 47 -1.54 -20.42 7.01
N GLU A 48 -1.73 -19.23 6.45
CA GLU A 48 -1.46 -17.91 7.03
C GLU A 48 -2.54 -17.51 8.04
N TYR A 49 -3.79 -17.99 7.87
CA TYR A 49 -4.88 -17.80 8.83
C TYR A 49 -4.92 -18.83 9.97
N GLU A 50 -4.18 -19.94 9.83
CA GLU A 50 -4.13 -20.96 10.87
C GLU A 50 -3.50 -20.42 12.15
N TYR A 51 -4.26 -20.46 13.25
CA TYR A 51 -3.76 -20.12 14.57
C TYR A 51 -2.75 -21.17 15.05
N LYS A 52 -1.47 -20.88 14.85
CA LYS A 52 -0.38 -21.74 15.31
C LYS A 52 -0.13 -21.40 16.79
N ALA A 53 -0.08 -22.44 17.62
CA ALA A 53 0.46 -22.26 18.96
C ALA A 53 1.97 -22.03 18.83
N GLU A 54 2.48 -20.89 19.30
CA GLU A 54 3.92 -20.76 19.52
C GLU A 54 4.36 -21.97 20.37
N GLU A 55 5.37 -22.70 19.91
CA GLU A 55 5.96 -23.80 20.68
C GLU A 55 6.26 -23.26 22.07
N THR A 56 5.53 -23.78 23.07
CA THR A 56 5.68 -23.35 24.44
C THR A 56 7.14 -23.60 24.80
N GLN A 57 7.93 -22.54 25.04
CA GLN A 57 9.33 -22.69 25.45
C GLN A 57 9.39 -23.75 26.55
N ARG A 58 9.97 -24.91 26.22
CA ARG A 58 10.12 -26.00 27.18
C ARG A 58 10.98 -25.46 28.31
N ARG A 59 10.52 -25.62 29.56
CA ARG A 59 11.28 -25.20 30.74
C ARG A 59 12.72 -25.71 30.63
N THR A 60 13.68 -24.82 30.77
CA THR A 60 15.08 -25.25 30.89
C THR A 60 15.27 -25.91 32.25
N LEU A 61 16.24 -26.82 32.37
CA LEU A 61 16.60 -27.48 33.63
C LEU A 61 16.87 -26.47 34.76
N TRP A 62 17.44 -25.32 34.42
CA TRP A 62 17.73 -24.23 35.37
C TRP A 62 16.46 -23.53 35.90
N GLN A 63 15.45 -23.32 35.05
CA GLN A 63 14.14 -22.79 35.45
C GLN A 63 13.34 -23.79 36.30
N TRP A 64 13.53 -25.09 36.07
CA TRP A 64 12.93 -26.14 36.91
C TRP A 64 13.58 -26.15 38.31
N LEU A 65 14.91 -26.02 38.39
CA LEU A 65 15.66 -26.00 39.65
C LEU A 65 15.43 -24.74 40.49
N THR A 66 15.11 -23.60 39.87
CA THR A 66 14.93 -22.31 40.58
C THR A 66 13.48 -21.96 40.90
N GLY A 67 12.51 -22.84 40.59
CA GLY A 67 11.10 -22.62 40.91
C GLY A 67 10.46 -21.45 40.15
N GLN A 68 11.07 -20.98 39.06
CA GLN A 68 10.50 -19.87 38.29
C GLN A 68 9.16 -20.26 37.66
N PRO A 69 8.15 -19.35 37.68
CA PRO A 69 6.86 -19.61 37.06
C PRO A 69 7.06 -19.89 35.57
N LYS A 70 6.33 -20.88 35.05
CA LYS A 70 6.35 -21.21 33.62
C LYS A 70 5.94 -19.94 32.85
N PRO A 71 6.68 -19.51 31.82
CA PRO A 71 6.24 -18.38 31.00
C PRO A 71 4.83 -18.67 30.48
N SER A 72 3.95 -17.68 30.62
CA SER A 72 2.57 -17.77 30.13
C SER A 72 2.60 -18.15 28.65
N PRO A 73 1.82 -19.16 28.21
CA PRO A 73 1.73 -19.42 26.79
C PRO A 73 1.25 -18.14 26.10
N LYS A 74 1.98 -17.67 25.08
CA LYS A 74 1.46 -16.62 24.22
C LYS A 74 0.17 -17.14 23.59
N ALA A 75 -0.84 -16.28 23.49
CA ALA A 75 -2.06 -16.65 22.79
C ALA A 75 -1.67 -17.07 21.36
N PRO A 76 -2.20 -18.20 20.85
CA PRO A 76 -1.97 -18.57 19.46
C PRO A 76 -2.45 -17.41 18.59
N THR A 77 -1.61 -17.02 17.63
CA THR A 77 -1.90 -16.00 16.62
C THR A 77 -1.67 -16.62 15.25
N ASN A 78 -2.16 -15.97 14.21
CA ASN A 78 -1.88 -16.35 12.84
C ASN A 78 -1.06 -15.23 12.18
N GLU A 79 -0.56 -15.46 10.97
CA GLU A 79 0.34 -14.52 10.30
C GLU A 79 -0.40 -13.33 9.69
N VAL A 80 -1.73 -13.35 9.62
CA VAL A 80 -2.51 -12.24 9.05
C VAL A 80 -3.02 -11.28 10.12
N GLU A 81 -3.42 -11.80 11.28
CA GLU A 81 -4.12 -11.07 12.33
C GLU A 81 -3.29 -9.88 12.88
N PRO A 82 -2.03 -10.02 13.32
CA PRO A 82 -1.25 -8.88 13.82
C PRO A 82 -1.10 -7.76 12.79
N GLN A 83 -0.89 -8.12 11.52
CA GLN A 83 -0.70 -7.20 10.40
C GLN A 83 -2.01 -6.50 10.05
N ALA A 84 -3.10 -7.26 9.93
CA ALA A 84 -4.44 -6.70 9.70
C ALA A 84 -4.83 -5.75 10.82
N ARG A 85 -4.54 -6.10 12.09
CA ARG A 85 -4.81 -5.22 13.23
C ARG A 85 -4.01 -3.91 13.15
N TRP A 86 -2.72 -4.02 12.90
CA TRP A 86 -1.82 -2.87 12.81
C TRP A 86 -2.20 -1.92 11.67
N ILE A 87 -2.43 -2.46 10.47
CA ILE A 87 -2.85 -1.70 9.29
C ILE A 87 -4.21 -1.05 9.54
N LEU A 88 -5.19 -1.79 10.06
CA LEU A 88 -6.53 -1.26 10.35
C LEU A 88 -6.46 -0.12 11.38
N GLN A 89 -5.72 -0.28 12.47
CA GLN A 89 -5.57 0.75 13.49
C GLN A 89 -4.99 2.04 12.90
N TYR A 90 -3.96 1.92 12.07
CA TYR A 90 -3.35 3.06 11.42
C TYR A 90 -4.30 3.71 10.40
N LEU A 91 -4.90 2.93 9.50
CA LEU A 91 -5.83 3.45 8.49
C LEU A 91 -7.07 4.08 9.12
N ALA A 92 -7.53 3.60 10.27
CA ALA A 92 -8.61 4.25 11.03
C ALA A 92 -8.24 5.66 11.50
N SER A 93 -6.95 5.97 11.71
CA SER A 93 -6.52 7.34 12.00
C SER A 93 -6.62 8.28 10.78
N LYS A 94 -6.73 7.71 9.58
CA LYS A 94 -6.83 8.43 8.29
C LYS A 94 -8.25 8.53 7.78
N ASP A 95 -9.07 7.54 8.10
CA ASP A 95 -10.48 7.54 7.77
C ASP A 95 -11.23 8.70 8.44
N ARG A 96 -12.18 9.28 7.70
CA ARG A 96 -12.98 10.45 8.11
C ARG A 96 -13.79 10.25 9.39
N ASN A 97 -14.18 9.02 9.72
CA ASN A 97 -14.96 8.70 10.92
C ASN A 97 -14.29 7.64 11.82
N GLY A 98 -13.10 7.17 11.43
CA GLY A 98 -12.30 6.20 12.18
C GLY A 98 -12.78 4.76 12.08
N VAL A 99 -13.63 4.47 11.09
CA VAL A 99 -14.25 3.16 10.89
C VAL A 99 -14.02 2.68 9.47
N LEU A 100 -13.44 1.49 9.34
CA LEU A 100 -13.08 0.92 8.05
C LEU A 100 -14.12 -0.10 7.59
N ARG A 101 -14.42 -0.11 6.29
CA ARG A 101 -15.05 -1.26 5.66
C ARG A 101 -14.08 -2.43 5.64
N VAL A 102 -14.44 -3.55 6.27
CA VAL A 102 -13.57 -4.74 6.31
C VAL A 102 -14.27 -5.97 5.73
N ALA A 103 -13.56 -6.70 4.87
CA ALA A 103 -14.06 -7.94 4.26
C ALA A 103 -12.92 -8.91 3.92
N TYR A 104 -13.24 -10.21 3.89
CA TYR A 104 -12.45 -11.14 3.09
C TYR A 104 -12.93 -11.10 1.63
N TRP A 105 -12.01 -11.13 0.69
CA TRP A 105 -12.30 -11.25 -0.73
C TRP A 105 -11.76 -12.58 -1.28
N ALA A 106 -11.94 -12.85 -2.57
CA ALA A 106 -11.59 -14.14 -3.17
C ALA A 106 -12.23 -15.36 -2.46
N CYS A 107 -13.43 -15.20 -1.89
CA CYS A 107 -14.10 -16.26 -1.14
C CYS A 107 -15.01 -17.13 -2.03
N GLY A 108 -15.48 -18.24 -1.46
CA GLY A 108 -16.44 -19.16 -2.07
C GLY A 108 -15.84 -19.99 -3.21
N GLY A 109 -16.50 -21.07 -3.61
CA GLY A 109 -15.93 -22.04 -4.57
C GLY A 109 -15.43 -21.45 -5.91
N THR A 110 -15.96 -20.30 -6.34
CA THR A 110 -15.52 -19.61 -7.56
C THR A 110 -14.40 -18.60 -7.33
N GLY A 111 -14.09 -18.25 -6.08
CA GLY A 111 -13.13 -17.19 -5.75
C GLY A 111 -13.64 -15.77 -6.00
N LYS A 112 -14.96 -15.57 -6.14
CA LYS A 112 -15.57 -14.27 -6.51
C LYS A 112 -16.45 -13.68 -5.42
N SER A 113 -16.66 -14.40 -4.33
CA SER A 113 -17.51 -13.95 -3.24
C SER A 113 -16.73 -13.05 -2.29
N ILE A 114 -17.47 -12.16 -1.62
CA ILE A 114 -16.96 -11.28 -0.57
C ILE A 114 -17.62 -11.71 0.74
N GLU A 115 -16.82 -11.97 1.77
CA GLU A 115 -17.29 -12.22 3.13
C GLU A 115 -17.12 -10.94 3.95
N THR A 116 -18.22 -10.24 4.16
CA THR A 116 -18.25 -8.94 4.84
C THR A 116 -18.10 -9.12 6.35
N LEU A 117 -17.02 -8.56 6.91
CA LEU A 117 -16.77 -8.54 8.35
C LEU A 117 -17.48 -7.37 9.05
N GLY A 118 -17.77 -6.31 8.29
CA GLY A 118 -18.56 -5.17 8.72
C GLY A 118 -17.77 -3.87 8.57
N GLU A 119 -18.11 -2.94 9.45
CA GLU A 119 -17.44 -1.66 9.64
C GLU A 119 -16.72 -1.72 10.99
N LEU A 120 -15.38 -1.68 11.00
CA LEU A 120 -14.56 -1.88 12.20
C LEU A 120 -13.83 -0.60 12.58
N ALA A 121 -14.01 -0.17 13.83
CA ALA A 121 -13.29 0.97 14.37
C ALA A 121 -11.85 0.59 14.78
N GLY A 122 -10.91 1.51 14.59
CA GLY A 122 -9.51 1.32 15.02
C GLY A 122 -9.34 1.04 16.51
N THR A 123 -10.32 1.40 17.35
CA THR A 123 -10.33 1.16 18.80
C THR A 123 -10.84 -0.23 19.19
N GLU A 124 -11.44 -0.97 18.27
CA GLU A 124 -12.06 -2.29 18.52
C GLU A 124 -11.22 -3.45 17.95
N VAL A 125 -10.18 -3.11 17.20
CA VAL A 125 -9.36 -4.04 16.41
C VAL A 125 -8.65 -5.11 17.25
N ASP A 126 -8.20 -4.77 18.46
CA ASP A 126 -7.52 -5.70 19.37
C ASP A 126 -8.41 -6.87 19.82
N LYS A 127 -9.73 -6.68 19.76
CA LYS A 127 -10.71 -7.71 20.15
C LYS A 127 -11.19 -8.54 18.96
N TYR A 128 -11.00 -8.03 17.73
CA TYR A 128 -11.45 -8.70 16.53
C TYR A 128 -10.51 -9.85 16.16
N ARG A 129 -11.07 -11.01 15.81
CA ARG A 129 -10.29 -12.17 15.37
C ARG A 129 -10.35 -12.31 13.85
N PHE A 130 -9.18 -12.32 13.22
CA PHE A 130 -9.05 -12.52 11.78
C PHE A 130 -8.76 -13.99 11.48
N ALA A 131 -9.77 -14.84 11.63
CA ALA A 131 -9.64 -16.30 11.51
C ALA A 131 -9.63 -16.84 10.07
N GLY A 132 -9.59 -15.96 9.07
CA GLY A 132 -9.83 -16.30 7.67
C GLY A 132 -11.32 -16.41 7.33
N PRO A 133 -11.65 -16.61 6.04
CA PRO A 133 -13.02 -16.70 5.56
C PRO A 133 -13.67 -18.04 5.95
N SER A 134 -14.98 -18.01 6.10
CA SER A 134 -15.82 -19.20 6.34
C SER A 134 -15.79 -20.18 5.17
N SER A 135 -15.62 -19.66 3.95
CA SER A 135 -15.46 -20.47 2.72
C SER A 135 -14.30 -19.92 1.89
N PRO A 136 -13.09 -20.49 2.02
CA PRO A 136 -11.96 -20.08 1.21
C PRO A 136 -12.20 -20.32 -0.28
N GLY A 137 -11.69 -19.43 -1.14
CA GLY A 137 -11.87 -19.56 -2.58
C GLY A 137 -10.86 -20.48 -3.27
N GLN A 138 -11.27 -21.09 -4.38
CA GLN A 138 -10.36 -21.89 -5.21
C GLN A 138 -9.53 -21.06 -6.19
N TYR A 139 -9.92 -19.79 -6.38
CA TYR A 139 -9.29 -18.85 -7.29
C TYR A 139 -9.26 -17.48 -6.61
N THR A 140 -8.40 -16.60 -7.10
CA THR A 140 -8.20 -15.27 -6.54
C THR A 140 -8.69 -14.24 -7.55
N TYR A 141 -9.94 -13.78 -7.43
CA TYR A 141 -10.53 -12.75 -8.29
C TYR A 141 -10.67 -11.43 -7.52
N LEU A 142 -9.94 -10.40 -7.94
CA LEU A 142 -9.89 -9.09 -7.28
C LEU A 142 -10.98 -8.13 -7.79
N ALA A 143 -11.42 -8.26 -9.04
CA ALA A 143 -12.44 -7.38 -9.62
C ALA A 143 -13.74 -7.30 -8.79
N PRO A 144 -14.26 -8.40 -8.20
CA PRO A 144 -15.41 -8.34 -7.29
C PRO A 144 -15.19 -7.50 -6.03
N ALA A 145 -13.97 -7.47 -5.48
CA ALA A 145 -13.64 -6.70 -4.28
C ALA A 145 -13.59 -5.20 -4.58
N ILE A 146 -13.06 -4.84 -5.75
CA ILE A 146 -13.09 -3.46 -6.27
C ILE A 146 -14.53 -2.98 -6.41
N ASP A 147 -15.41 -3.80 -7.03
CA ASP A 147 -16.82 -3.44 -7.19
C ASP A 147 -17.55 -3.33 -5.85
N ASP A 148 -17.26 -4.20 -4.87
CA ASP A 148 -17.79 -4.08 -3.51
C ASP A 148 -17.41 -2.74 -2.86
N TYR A 149 -16.12 -2.38 -2.92
CA TYR A 149 -15.65 -1.12 -2.36
C TYR A 149 -16.25 0.09 -3.05
N VAL A 150 -16.32 0.10 -4.39
CA VAL A 150 -16.93 1.21 -5.14
C VAL A 150 -18.41 1.36 -4.77
N ARG A 151 -19.16 0.25 -4.63
CA ARG A 151 -20.56 0.28 -4.18
C ARG A 151 -20.67 0.83 -2.76
N TYR A 152 -19.81 0.39 -1.85
CA TYR A 152 -19.74 0.91 -0.49
C TYR A 152 -19.42 2.41 -0.47
N LEU A 153 -18.36 2.87 -1.14
CA LEU A 153 -17.97 4.28 -1.21
C LEU A 153 -19.10 5.15 -1.75
N ARG A 154 -19.82 4.70 -2.79
CA ARG A 154 -21.00 5.40 -3.32
C ARG A 154 -22.07 5.62 -2.25
N SER A 155 -22.31 4.64 -1.38
CA SER A 155 -23.26 4.76 -0.27
C SER A 155 -22.79 5.71 0.83
N GLN A 156 -21.48 5.97 0.93
CA GLN A 156 -20.89 6.88 1.91
C GLN A 156 -20.77 8.34 1.45
N ILE A 157 -20.94 8.63 0.15
CA ILE A 157 -20.93 10.00 -0.38
C ILE A 157 -21.93 10.93 0.33
N PRO A 158 -23.20 10.53 0.54
CA PRO A 158 -24.16 11.35 1.30
C PRO A 158 -23.74 11.60 2.75
N ASN A 159 -22.95 10.70 3.32
CA ASN A 159 -22.49 10.77 4.71
C ASN A 159 -21.19 11.59 4.86
N GLY A 160 -20.64 12.14 3.77
CA GLY A 160 -19.45 12.98 3.81
C GLY A 160 -18.20 12.38 3.18
N ALA A 161 -18.28 11.20 2.53
CA ALA A 161 -17.14 10.71 1.74
C ALA A 161 -16.86 11.64 0.54
N ARG A 162 -15.58 11.96 0.35
CA ARG A 162 -15.06 12.86 -0.70
C ARG A 162 -13.85 12.27 -1.44
N ARG A 163 -13.18 11.29 -0.83
CA ARG A 163 -12.11 10.47 -1.43
C ARG A 163 -12.22 9.03 -0.94
N GLY A 164 -11.63 8.11 -1.69
CA GLY A 164 -11.59 6.69 -1.33
C GLY A 164 -10.18 6.11 -1.28
N LEU A 165 -9.94 5.20 -0.34
CA LEU A 165 -8.81 4.29 -0.33
C LEU A 165 -9.29 2.86 -0.10
N ALA A 166 -8.87 1.91 -0.90
CA ALA A 166 -8.98 0.49 -0.55
C ALA A 166 -7.61 -0.18 -0.55
N VAL A 167 -7.32 -0.89 0.54
CA VAL A 167 -6.10 -1.67 0.71
C VAL A 167 -6.46 -3.16 0.59
N PHE A 168 -5.81 -3.86 -0.33
CA PHE A 168 -6.01 -5.27 -0.61
C PHE A 168 -4.76 -6.03 -0.19
N ILE A 169 -4.85 -6.82 0.88
CA ILE A 169 -3.78 -7.73 1.30
C ILE A 169 -3.92 -9.02 0.50
N THR A 170 -2.83 -9.50 -0.11
CA THR A 170 -2.82 -10.68 -1.00
C THR A 170 -1.45 -11.35 -1.07
N ASP A 171 -1.41 -12.60 -1.51
CA ASP A 171 -0.19 -13.28 -1.96
C ASP A 171 0.12 -13.04 -3.45
N GLY A 172 -0.69 -12.24 -4.16
CA GLY A 172 -0.39 -11.75 -5.50
C GLY A 172 -0.78 -12.67 -6.66
N ALA A 173 -1.31 -13.88 -6.42
CA ALA A 173 -1.68 -14.81 -7.49
C ALA A 173 -3.08 -14.53 -8.10
N LEU A 174 -3.28 -13.37 -8.73
CA LEU A 174 -4.59 -12.96 -9.27
C LEU A 174 -4.92 -13.68 -10.59
N HIS A 175 -6.16 -14.15 -10.69
CA HIS A 175 -6.67 -14.87 -11.85
C HIS A 175 -7.43 -13.95 -12.83
N ASP A 176 -7.54 -12.66 -12.53
CA ASP A 176 -8.35 -11.69 -13.27
C ASP A 176 -7.72 -10.31 -13.43
N ALA A 177 -6.38 -10.24 -13.50
CA ALA A 177 -5.64 -9.00 -13.70
C ALA A 177 -6.19 -8.14 -14.88
N ASP A 178 -6.54 -8.76 -16.01
CA ASP A 178 -7.12 -8.03 -17.15
C ASP A 178 -8.50 -7.43 -16.83
N GLN A 179 -9.32 -8.11 -16.01
CA GLN A 179 -10.62 -7.61 -15.56
C GLN A 179 -10.45 -6.50 -14.54
N VAL A 180 -9.42 -6.58 -13.68
CA VAL A 180 -9.03 -5.52 -12.74
C VAL A 180 -8.66 -4.24 -13.49
N LEU A 181 -7.81 -4.34 -14.53
CA LEU A 181 -7.43 -3.21 -15.38
C LEU A 181 -8.66 -2.60 -16.09
N ALA A 182 -9.53 -3.45 -16.66
CA ALA A 182 -10.75 -2.99 -17.31
C ALA A 182 -11.73 -2.30 -16.35
N ALA A 183 -11.95 -2.87 -15.16
CA ALA A 183 -12.80 -2.28 -14.13
C ALA A 183 -12.24 -0.95 -13.64
N THR A 184 -10.92 -0.87 -13.43
CA THR A 184 -10.25 0.36 -13.02
C THR A 184 -10.35 1.44 -14.09
N ALA A 185 -10.27 1.09 -15.38
CA ALA A 185 -10.49 2.05 -16.47
C ALA A 185 -11.89 2.67 -16.43
N GLU A 186 -12.93 1.88 -16.14
CA GLU A 186 -14.28 2.43 -15.97
C GLU A 186 -14.40 3.35 -14.75
N ILE A 187 -13.75 2.99 -13.64
CA ILE A 187 -13.67 3.83 -12.44
C ILE A 187 -12.99 5.15 -12.77
N ALA A 188 -11.84 5.13 -13.44
CA ALA A 188 -11.12 6.33 -13.85
C ALA A 188 -12.00 7.27 -14.70
N ARG A 189 -12.73 6.71 -15.68
CA ARG A 189 -13.68 7.49 -16.49
C ARG A 189 -14.81 8.08 -15.66
N ALA A 190 -15.32 7.35 -14.67
CA ALA A 190 -16.36 7.85 -13.76
C ALA A 190 -15.83 8.96 -12.83
N VAL A 191 -14.59 8.85 -12.34
CA VAL A 191 -13.91 9.90 -11.57
C VAL A 191 -13.72 11.15 -12.42
N LYS A 192 -13.21 11.01 -13.65
CA LYS A 192 -13.03 12.12 -14.61
C LYS A 192 -14.33 12.86 -14.92
N ARG A 193 -15.48 12.15 -14.94
CA ARG A 193 -16.82 12.74 -15.12
C ARG A 193 -17.44 13.30 -13.84
N GLY A 194 -16.76 13.23 -12.69
CA GLY A 194 -17.30 13.65 -11.40
C GLY A 194 -18.43 12.76 -10.86
N GLN A 195 -18.58 11.54 -11.37
CA GLN A 195 -19.62 10.56 -10.95
C GLN A 195 -19.16 9.70 -9.77
N LEU A 196 -17.86 9.69 -9.49
CA LEU A 196 -17.22 9.07 -8.34
C LEU A 196 -16.19 10.05 -7.77
N PRO A 197 -16.00 10.08 -6.44
CA PRO A 197 -14.86 10.76 -5.85
C PRO A 197 -13.54 10.13 -6.31
N ARG A 198 -12.44 10.89 -6.27
CA ARG A 198 -11.09 10.35 -6.50
C ARG A 198 -10.84 9.21 -5.51
N MET A 199 -10.28 8.12 -6.00
CA MET A 199 -9.95 6.97 -5.16
C MET A 199 -8.63 6.35 -5.59
N ASN A 200 -7.96 5.74 -4.62
CA ASN A 200 -6.72 5.02 -4.82
C ASN A 200 -6.86 3.60 -4.26
N PHE A 201 -6.11 2.69 -4.85
CA PHE A 201 -6.08 1.30 -4.45
C PHE A 201 -4.63 0.89 -4.15
N VAL A 202 -4.45 0.07 -3.12
CA VAL A 202 -3.12 -0.40 -2.71
C VAL A 202 -3.14 -1.90 -2.62
N LEU A 203 -2.24 -2.56 -3.34
CA LEU A 203 -1.97 -3.98 -3.21
C LEU A 203 -0.84 -4.16 -2.19
N VAL A 204 -1.09 -4.95 -1.15
CA VAL A 204 -0.07 -5.30 -0.15
C VAL A 204 0.23 -6.78 -0.27
N GLY A 205 1.37 -7.09 -0.88
CA GLY A 205 1.89 -8.45 -1.01
C GLY A 205 2.36 -9.01 0.33
N VAL A 206 1.90 -10.20 0.71
CA VAL A 206 2.31 -10.92 1.93
C VAL A 206 2.77 -12.33 1.56
N GLY A 207 3.84 -12.79 2.21
CA GLY A 207 4.40 -14.13 1.99
C GLY A 207 5.68 -14.13 1.16
N ASP A 208 6.23 -15.31 0.91
CA ASP A 208 7.45 -15.51 0.11
C ASP A 208 7.16 -15.85 -1.36
N GLY A 209 5.88 -16.12 -1.70
CA GLY A 209 5.45 -16.53 -3.04
C GLY A 209 4.76 -15.42 -3.83
N ILE A 210 5.04 -14.15 -3.53
CA ILE A 210 4.33 -13.03 -4.14
C ILE A 210 4.67 -12.94 -5.63
N ASP A 211 3.65 -12.89 -6.49
CA ASP A 211 3.81 -12.55 -7.91
C ASP A 211 3.97 -11.03 -8.06
N GLU A 212 5.15 -10.52 -7.70
CA GLU A 212 5.48 -9.09 -7.72
C GLU A 212 5.30 -8.49 -9.11
N ALA A 213 5.67 -9.22 -10.16
CA ALA A 213 5.53 -8.77 -11.54
C ALA A 213 4.05 -8.51 -11.92
N GLN A 214 3.13 -9.33 -11.42
CA GLN A 214 1.71 -9.10 -11.64
C GLN A 214 1.19 -7.89 -10.83
N LEU A 215 1.63 -7.71 -9.58
CA LEU A 215 1.27 -6.55 -8.77
C LEU A 215 1.78 -5.25 -9.39
N GLU A 216 3.03 -5.25 -9.86
CA GLU A 216 3.68 -4.14 -10.54
C GLU A 216 2.94 -3.77 -11.83
N ARG A 217 2.58 -4.77 -12.66
CA ARG A 217 1.78 -4.57 -13.87
C ARG A 217 0.47 -3.82 -13.60
N ILE A 218 -0.20 -4.13 -12.49
CA ILE A 218 -1.44 -3.45 -12.11
C ILE A 218 -1.15 -2.05 -11.56
N ALA A 219 -0.10 -1.90 -10.75
CA ALA A 219 0.31 -0.63 -10.15
C ALA A 219 0.75 0.43 -11.18
N HIS A 220 1.48 0.01 -12.22
CA HIS A 220 2.00 0.89 -13.26
C HIS A 220 0.96 1.28 -14.32
N ALA A 221 -0.28 0.77 -14.22
CA ALA A 221 -1.34 1.17 -15.13
C ALA A 221 -1.75 2.64 -14.92
N GLU A 222 -1.59 3.44 -15.97
CA GLU A 222 -2.05 4.83 -15.99
C GLU A 222 -3.41 4.99 -16.68
N TYR A 223 -4.20 5.95 -16.19
CA TYR A 223 -5.52 6.24 -16.73
C TYR A 223 -5.65 7.72 -17.11
N ASP A 224 -6.06 7.97 -18.36
CA ASP A 224 -6.21 9.31 -18.93
C ASP A 224 -7.02 10.27 -18.02
N GLY A 225 -6.37 11.35 -17.60
CA GLY A 225 -6.96 12.41 -16.78
C GLY A 225 -7.15 12.08 -15.30
N VAL A 226 -6.65 10.91 -14.85
CA VAL A 226 -6.64 10.51 -13.42
C VAL A 226 -5.24 10.10 -12.95
N GLY A 227 -4.36 9.66 -13.85
CA GLY A 227 -3.01 9.20 -13.54
C GLY A 227 -3.01 7.80 -12.91
N HIS A 228 -2.09 7.57 -11.99
CA HIS A 228 -2.03 6.32 -11.22
C HIS A 228 -3.18 6.24 -10.21
N ILE A 229 -3.91 5.13 -10.26
CA ILE A 229 -4.94 4.77 -9.28
C ILE A 229 -4.40 3.71 -8.32
N TRP A 230 -3.54 2.82 -8.81
CA TRP A 230 -2.98 1.71 -8.06
C TRP A 230 -1.58 2.04 -7.55
N CYS A 231 -1.25 1.46 -6.41
CA CYS A 231 0.10 1.34 -5.89
C CYS A 231 0.27 -0.08 -5.34
N HIS A 232 1.50 -0.57 -5.27
CA HIS A 232 1.79 -1.85 -4.61
C HIS A 232 2.88 -1.67 -3.56
N ARG A 233 2.85 -2.53 -2.54
CA ARG A 233 3.86 -2.62 -1.48
C ARG A 233 4.04 -4.08 -1.08
N THR A 234 5.25 -4.46 -0.70
CA THR A 234 5.54 -5.77 -0.11
C THR A 234 5.62 -5.63 1.41
N ALA A 235 4.82 -6.39 2.15
CA ALA A 235 4.68 -6.22 3.60
C ALA A 235 5.99 -6.37 4.38
N LYS A 236 6.93 -7.20 3.90
CA LYS A 236 8.27 -7.37 4.50
C LYS A 236 9.17 -6.15 4.32
N GLU A 237 8.86 -5.29 3.35
CA GLU A 237 9.66 -4.12 2.99
C GLU A 237 9.10 -2.83 3.60
N ILE A 238 7.84 -2.82 4.03
CA ILE A 238 7.21 -1.67 4.70
C ILE A 238 7.93 -1.40 6.01
N LYS A 239 8.70 -0.32 6.06
CA LYS A 239 9.36 0.16 7.29
C LYS A 239 8.43 1.06 8.08
N ASN A 240 7.60 1.82 7.36
CA ASN A 240 6.62 2.73 7.94
C ASN A 240 5.25 2.52 7.29
N VAL A 241 4.22 2.31 8.10
CA VAL A 241 2.84 2.12 7.62
C VAL A 241 2.30 3.32 6.82
N ALA A 242 2.92 4.50 6.99
CA ALA A 242 2.64 5.68 6.16
C ALA A 242 2.90 5.45 4.66
N GLU A 243 3.77 4.51 4.31
CA GLU A 243 4.02 4.11 2.93
C GLU A 243 2.76 3.53 2.24
N ILE A 244 1.79 3.01 3.01
CA ILE A 244 0.50 2.50 2.48
C ILE A 244 -0.38 3.66 1.99
N VAL A 245 -0.36 4.80 2.68
CA VAL A 245 -1.24 5.93 2.36
C VAL A 245 -0.54 7.02 1.54
N ALA A 246 0.74 6.83 1.21
CA ALA A 246 1.50 7.73 0.35
C ALA A 246 0.89 7.89 -1.06
N VAL A 247 0.03 6.97 -1.50
CA VAL A 247 -0.71 7.11 -2.78
C VAL A 247 -1.82 8.18 -2.74
N LEU A 248 -2.28 8.58 -1.54
CA LEU A 248 -3.33 9.59 -1.38
C LEU A 248 -2.86 11.02 -1.68
N VAL A 249 -1.55 11.14 -1.81
CA VAL A 249 -0.85 12.37 -2.07
C VAL A 249 -1.24 12.90 -3.45
N ASP A 250 -1.48 14.20 -3.50
CA ASP A 250 -1.77 14.91 -4.74
C ASP A 250 -0.64 15.90 -5.04
N GLU A 251 -0.41 16.20 -6.32
CA GLU A 251 0.58 17.21 -6.78
C GLU A 251 0.28 18.61 -6.21
N THR A 252 -0.96 18.85 -5.81
CA THR A 252 -1.39 20.10 -5.19
C THR A 252 -1.10 20.16 -3.68
N MET A 253 -0.76 19.04 -3.04
CA MET A 253 -0.56 18.97 -1.61
C MET A 253 0.82 19.51 -1.21
N THR A 254 0.82 20.51 -0.32
CA THR A 254 2.04 21.14 0.18
C THR A 254 2.54 20.42 1.42
N VAL A 255 3.78 19.91 1.39
CA VAL A 255 4.42 19.19 2.50
C VAL A 255 5.37 20.05 3.32
N ALA A 256 5.88 21.15 2.75
CA ALA A 256 6.71 22.13 3.46
C ALA A 256 6.55 23.54 2.86
N ALA A 257 7.08 24.55 3.55
CA ALA A 257 7.05 25.94 3.10
C ALA A 257 7.93 26.23 1.85
N GLY A 258 8.68 25.25 1.38
CA GLY A 258 9.57 25.33 0.23
C GLY A 258 10.68 24.28 0.32
N GLY A 259 11.51 24.21 -0.71
CA GLY A 259 12.65 23.30 -0.76
C GLY A 259 13.48 23.48 -2.02
N THR A 260 14.71 22.98 -1.99
CA THR A 260 15.66 23.10 -3.10
C THR A 260 16.20 21.74 -3.47
N ILE A 261 16.20 21.43 -4.77
CA ILE A 261 16.78 20.20 -5.32
C ILE A 261 18.14 20.52 -5.91
N TYR A 262 19.13 19.71 -5.54
CA TYR A 262 20.49 19.73 -6.07
C TYR A 262 20.78 18.44 -6.84
N ASP A 263 21.55 18.53 -7.92
CA ASP A 263 22.14 17.36 -8.58
C ASP A 263 23.34 16.79 -7.79
N ASP A 264 23.94 15.71 -8.29
CA ASP A 264 25.11 15.05 -7.70
C ASP A 264 26.39 15.92 -7.69
N LYS A 265 26.41 17.01 -8.46
CA LYS A 265 27.47 18.04 -8.48
C LYS A 265 27.18 19.20 -7.55
N GLY A 266 26.04 19.18 -6.84
CA GLY A 266 25.61 20.24 -5.93
C GLY A 266 25.07 21.48 -6.64
N LYS A 267 24.74 21.39 -7.93
CA LYS A 267 24.06 22.47 -8.66
C LYS A 267 22.56 22.40 -8.39
N ILE A 268 21.96 23.56 -8.16
CA ILE A 268 20.50 23.68 -8.02
C ILE A 268 19.84 23.34 -9.37
N VAL A 269 18.96 22.32 -9.36
CA VAL A 269 18.15 21.92 -10.52
C VAL A 269 16.70 22.38 -10.40
N LYS A 270 16.21 22.58 -9.16
CA LYS A 270 14.86 23.09 -8.92
C LYS A 270 14.76 23.81 -7.58
N GLU A 271 14.02 24.92 -7.55
CA GLU A 271 13.63 25.62 -6.33
C GLU A 271 12.11 25.69 -6.23
N TYR A 272 11.62 25.43 -5.02
CA TYR A 272 10.21 25.49 -4.65
C TYR A 272 10.02 26.60 -3.62
N GLU A 273 9.57 27.77 -4.06
CA GLU A 273 9.34 28.93 -3.19
C GLU A 273 7.92 28.93 -2.62
N GLY A 274 7.80 29.09 -1.30
CA GLY A 274 6.51 29.26 -0.60
C GLY A 274 5.64 28.00 -0.49
N ARG A 275 5.93 26.96 -1.27
CA ARG A 275 5.33 25.62 -1.16
C ARG A 275 6.26 24.56 -1.72
N LEU A 276 6.48 23.47 -0.99
CA LEU A 276 7.06 22.24 -1.51
C LEU A 276 5.92 21.25 -1.78
N PRO A 277 5.66 20.87 -3.04
CA PRO A 277 4.69 19.82 -3.33
C PRO A 277 5.21 18.46 -2.86
N ALA A 278 4.32 17.52 -2.61
CA ALA A 278 4.71 16.17 -2.25
C ALA A 278 5.28 15.36 -3.42
N VAL A 279 4.87 15.67 -4.65
CA VAL A 279 5.44 15.11 -5.88
C VAL A 279 6.40 16.15 -6.45
N LEU A 280 7.64 15.73 -6.65
CA LEU A 280 8.74 16.57 -7.13
C LEU A 280 9.11 16.15 -8.54
N GLU A 281 9.01 17.07 -9.49
CA GLU A 281 9.38 16.86 -10.89
C GLU A 281 10.49 17.84 -11.30
N PHE A 282 11.58 17.28 -11.81
CA PHE A 282 12.78 18.02 -12.23
C PHE A 282 13.62 17.21 -13.22
N GLU A 283 14.52 17.90 -13.92
CA GLU A 283 15.46 17.28 -14.85
C GLU A 283 16.85 17.19 -14.22
N VAL A 284 17.55 16.08 -14.46
CA VAL A 284 18.95 15.89 -14.10
C VAL A 284 19.79 15.72 -15.37
N HIS A 285 21.10 15.97 -15.26
CA HIS A 285 21.98 15.75 -16.41
C HIS A 285 22.22 14.25 -16.64
N GLU A 286 22.62 13.89 -17.86
CA GLU A 286 23.04 12.53 -18.21
C GLU A 286 24.13 12.01 -17.26
N GLY A 287 23.99 10.76 -16.81
CA GLY A 287 24.90 10.13 -15.85
C GLY A 287 24.86 10.72 -14.43
N CYS A 288 23.84 11.50 -14.09
CA CYS A 288 23.62 11.96 -12.71
C CYS A 288 23.37 10.75 -11.80
N LYS A 289 24.12 10.67 -10.70
CA LYS A 289 24.08 9.49 -9.81
C LYS A 289 23.10 9.63 -8.66
N SER A 290 22.70 10.84 -8.32
CA SER A 290 21.84 11.12 -7.19
C SER A 290 21.30 12.55 -7.24
N PHE A 291 20.23 12.82 -6.53
CA PHE A 291 19.80 14.18 -6.23
C PHE A 291 19.69 14.38 -4.70
N THR A 292 19.72 15.64 -4.26
CA THR A 292 19.53 16.00 -2.86
C THR A 292 18.39 17.00 -2.72
N LEU A 293 17.41 16.68 -1.88
CA LEU A 293 16.41 17.63 -1.40
C LEU A 293 16.91 18.32 -0.13
N GLU A 294 16.95 19.65 -0.14
CA GLU A 294 17.08 20.47 1.06
C GLU A 294 15.73 21.08 1.43
N VAL A 295 15.25 20.79 2.64
CA VAL A 295 13.99 21.31 3.18
C VAL A 295 14.13 21.55 4.68
N SER A 296 13.67 22.72 5.15
CA SER A 296 13.74 23.11 6.58
C SER A 296 15.15 22.98 7.21
N GLY A 297 16.21 23.18 6.41
CA GLY A 297 17.61 23.04 6.83
C GLY A 297 18.12 21.59 6.97
N GLN A 298 17.31 20.59 6.59
CA GLN A 298 17.71 19.19 6.48
C GLN A 298 17.97 18.84 5.02
N ARG A 299 18.93 17.92 4.79
CA ARG A 299 19.30 17.43 3.47
C ARG A 299 19.07 15.93 3.37
N PHE A 300 18.45 15.51 2.28
CA PHE A 300 18.11 14.12 2.01
C PHE A 300 18.59 13.76 0.61
N THR A 301 19.44 12.74 0.50
CA THR A 301 20.07 12.35 -0.77
C THR A 301 19.48 11.03 -1.25
N GLN A 302 18.97 11.03 -2.48
CA GLN A 302 18.39 9.87 -3.16
C GLN A 302 19.31 9.46 -4.30
N PRO A 303 19.88 8.23 -4.27
CA PRO A 303 20.54 7.63 -5.43
C PRO A 303 19.54 7.48 -6.59
N LEU A 304 19.99 7.73 -7.81
CA LEU A 304 19.26 7.38 -9.02
C LEU A 304 19.65 5.96 -9.46
N PRO A 305 18.73 5.16 -10.02
CA PRO A 305 19.09 3.88 -10.62
C PRO A 305 20.15 4.10 -11.71
N GLU A 306 21.10 3.16 -11.83
CA GLU A 306 22.05 3.19 -12.94
C GLU A 306 21.27 2.89 -14.22
N ASP A 307 21.44 3.72 -15.26
CA ASP A 307 20.99 3.40 -16.62
C ASP A 307 21.68 2.07 -16.99
N ASP A 308 20.99 0.93 -16.84
CA ASP A 308 21.43 -0.33 -17.43
C ASP A 308 21.35 -0.08 -18.94
N ASP A 309 22.50 0.26 -19.54
CA ASP A 309 22.71 0.31 -20.98
C ASP A 309 21.92 -0.84 -21.60
N HIS A 310 20.93 -0.51 -22.43
CA HIS A 310 20.25 -1.47 -23.28
C HIS A 310 21.33 -2.20 -24.08
N HIS A 311 21.77 -3.34 -23.59
CA HIS A 311 22.53 -4.31 -24.35
C HIS A 311 21.57 -4.86 -25.40
N ASP A 312 21.61 -4.16 -26.52
CA ASP A 312 21.20 -4.61 -27.83
C ASP A 312 21.98 -5.91 -28.13
N GLU A 313 21.51 -7.05 -27.60
CA GLU A 313 21.97 -8.36 -28.06
C GLU A 313 21.26 -8.66 -29.39
N GLY A 314 21.75 -7.99 -30.43
CA GLY A 314 21.71 -8.56 -31.75
C GLY A 314 22.67 -9.76 -31.80
N HIS A 315 22.11 -10.98 -31.86
CA HIS A 315 22.66 -12.11 -32.62
C HIS A 315 21.59 -13.18 -32.89
#